data_AF-A0A225V257-F1
#
_entry.id   AF-A0A225V257-F1
#
_cell.length_a   1.000
_cell.length_b   1.000
_cell.length_c   1.000
_cell.angle_alpha   90.00
_cell.angle_beta   90.00
_cell.angle_gamma   90.00
#
_symmetry.space_group_name_H-M   'P 1'
#
loop_
_entity.id
_entity.type
_entity.pdbx_description
1 polymer ?
#
loop_
_entity_poly.entity_id
_entity_poly.type
_entity_poly.pdbx_seq_one_letter_code
_entity_poly.pdbx_strand_id
1 'polypeptide(L)'
;MNTSKSQFHSNYSCRFVRINMRSGKCRFGDSCKFAHGHNDVSQKENESFSRENSGGRRSDVKSAPTTPFSLEGLQTQLGEKLKTSTIFSGHSDALVCFWPGQDRLEMLWKGFLTPQDPDNVWRVNSQTQALNFINAGLHALLKENLAPQFVRELGKTDGRGVLVMQELLDLKYSNDAGRKRDVVSFQRGLVPFVTMLTMQRMEMVSQHMDEANYVYAYIRTAHVQLFQLYLENMEQIVERHSIEDNVLSHASFLRDTEGRKFAPLCFTQVCLPFVRLLYLLGNKFKDFIYEDSFQETVNYVDELTMKWIERSQETNTSLDSRLCFKTITEEVKRLHKMIQRGDRGIQAGAALKREAQERMNRNRDAPEPWDVIEVGIPGEAVLDDGSVGPRHDNDCRDIRDIQLLPTTEECLSCIPPLLPGNFPFHENAHWLPPGPERWVDTHFRLYREDLC
;
A
#
# COMPACT_ATOMS: atom_id res chain seq x y z
N MET A 1 -7.38 18.24 57.98
CA MET A 1 -8.34 18.21 56.87
C MET A 1 -7.92 19.22 55.82
N ASN A 2 -7.39 18.74 54.70
CA ASN A 2 -7.66 19.23 53.33
C ASN A 2 -6.71 18.51 52.38
N THR A 3 -7.29 17.54 51.66
CA THR A 3 -6.71 16.76 50.59
C THR A 3 -6.74 17.57 49.30
N SER A 4 -5.56 17.83 48.72
CA SER A 4 -5.41 18.35 47.36
C SER A 4 -4.99 17.20 46.44
N LYS A 5 -5.90 16.73 45.59
CA LYS A 5 -5.62 15.79 44.49
C LYS A 5 -4.80 16.51 43.41
N SER A 6 -3.54 16.14 43.21
CA SER A 6 -2.82 16.48 41.98
C SER A 6 -3.08 15.40 40.92
N GLN A 7 -3.63 15.83 39.80
CA GLN A 7 -3.79 15.03 38.59
C GLN A 7 -2.42 14.70 38.00
N PHE A 8 -2.18 13.42 37.75
CA PHE A 8 -1.06 12.93 36.95
C PHE A 8 -1.22 13.39 35.50
N HIS A 9 -0.37 14.33 35.04
CA HIS A 9 -0.06 14.46 33.62
C HIS A 9 1.14 13.57 33.30
N SER A 10 0.85 12.32 32.90
CA SER A 10 1.82 11.51 32.17
C SER A 10 1.74 11.89 30.71
N ASN A 11 2.80 12.45 30.14
CA ASN A 11 3.15 12.30 28.73
C ASN A 11 4.62 12.76 28.59
N TYR A 12 5.41 12.03 27.78
CA TYR A 12 6.84 12.25 27.50
C TYR A 12 7.89 11.53 28.39
N SER A 13 7.57 10.36 28.97
CA SER A 13 8.60 9.43 29.45
C SER A 13 8.73 8.23 28.51
N CYS A 14 9.95 7.90 28.08
CA CYS A 14 10.23 6.75 27.21
C CYS A 14 9.82 5.44 27.90
N ARG A 15 8.71 4.82 27.44
CA ARG A 15 8.18 3.56 27.99
C ARG A 15 9.19 2.40 27.97
N PHE A 16 10.26 2.50 27.17
CA PHE A 16 11.34 1.52 27.08
C PHE A 16 12.39 1.59 28.21
N VAL A 17 12.38 2.64 29.05
CA VAL A 17 13.39 2.81 30.12
C VAL A 17 13.09 1.96 31.37
N ARG A 18 11.86 1.46 31.54
CA ARG A 18 11.52 0.68 32.75
C ARG A 18 12.10 -0.75 32.79
N ILE A 19 12.65 -1.25 31.68
CA ILE A 19 13.14 -2.64 31.59
C ILE A 19 14.68 -2.75 31.76
N ASN A 20 15.44 -1.64 31.78
CA ASN A 20 16.92 -1.70 31.76
C ASN A 20 17.63 -0.78 32.76
N MET A 21 17.10 -0.66 33.98
CA MET A 21 17.72 0.14 35.07
C MET A 21 18.99 -0.47 35.70
N ARG A 22 19.69 -1.40 35.03
CA ARG A 22 20.98 -1.95 35.53
C ARG A 22 22.23 -1.54 34.73
N SER A 23 22.10 -0.95 33.53
CA SER A 23 23.27 -0.65 32.68
C SER A 23 23.50 0.83 32.35
N GLY A 24 22.57 1.74 32.70
CA GLY A 24 22.78 3.19 32.59
C GLY A 24 23.06 3.73 31.18
N LYS A 25 22.81 2.97 30.11
CA LYS A 25 23.06 3.39 28.72
C LYS A 25 21.84 3.17 27.83
N CYS A 26 21.40 4.24 27.15
CA CYS A 26 20.35 4.18 26.14
C CYS A 26 20.90 3.57 24.85
N ARG A 27 20.21 2.58 24.27
CA ARG A 27 20.62 1.90 23.02
C ARG A 27 20.67 2.85 21.81
N PHE A 28 19.97 3.99 21.89
CA PHE A 28 19.93 5.00 20.83
C PHE A 28 20.94 6.14 21.04
N GLY A 29 21.76 6.10 22.09
CA GLY A 29 22.77 7.12 22.38
C GLY A 29 22.21 8.55 22.29
N ASP A 30 22.98 9.45 21.67
CA ASP A 30 22.61 10.86 21.49
C ASP A 30 21.52 11.09 20.43
N SER A 31 21.07 10.03 19.74
CA SER A 31 20.01 10.07 18.74
C SER A 31 18.61 9.90 19.34
N CYS A 32 18.50 9.70 20.65
CA CYS A 32 17.22 9.46 21.33
C CYS A 32 16.42 10.76 21.48
N LYS A 33 15.15 10.74 21.05
CA LYS A 33 14.23 11.90 21.14
C LYS A 33 13.54 12.07 22.51
N PHE A 34 13.82 11.20 23.48
CA PHE A 34 13.15 11.18 24.79
C PHE A 34 14.11 11.55 25.93
N ALA A 35 13.61 12.22 26.97
CA ALA A 35 14.40 12.67 28.11
C ALA A 35 14.97 11.50 28.94
N HIS A 36 16.23 11.61 29.36
CA HIS A 36 16.97 10.55 30.05
C HIS A 36 17.23 10.80 31.54
N GLY A 37 16.69 11.89 32.09
CA GLY A 37 16.71 12.18 33.51
C GLY A 37 16.00 13.49 33.85
N HIS A 38 15.87 13.76 35.15
CA HIS A 38 15.11 14.90 35.68
C HIS A 38 15.72 16.28 35.30
N ASN A 39 16.96 16.31 34.81
CA ASN A 39 17.67 17.53 34.42
C ASN A 39 17.45 17.94 32.94
N ASP A 40 16.90 17.07 32.07
CA ASP A 40 16.67 17.38 30.65
C ASP A 40 15.37 18.19 30.41
N VAL A 41 14.50 18.28 31.42
CA VAL A 41 13.18 18.93 31.29
C VAL A 41 13.31 20.46 31.35
N SER A 42 14.26 20.99 32.14
CA SER A 42 14.37 22.43 32.38
C SER A 42 15.01 23.24 31.23
N GLN A 43 15.67 22.59 30.26
CA GLN A 43 16.24 23.29 29.10
C GLN A 43 15.29 23.43 27.92
N LYS A 44 14.15 22.69 27.89
CA LYS A 44 13.20 22.73 26.77
C LYS A 44 11.96 23.59 26.99
N GLU A 45 11.74 24.10 28.21
CA GLU A 45 10.57 24.95 28.52
C GLU A 45 10.80 26.45 28.29
N ASN A 46 12.04 26.89 28.02
CA ASN A 46 12.36 28.33 27.86
C ASN A 46 12.37 28.85 26.42
N GLU A 47 12.08 28.04 25.40
CA GLU A 47 12.02 28.51 23.99
C GLU A 47 10.61 28.80 23.47
N SER A 48 9.57 28.68 24.30
CA SER A 48 8.18 28.80 23.85
C SER A 48 7.35 29.77 24.69
N PHE A 49 7.80 31.01 24.88
CA PHE A 49 6.91 32.15 25.17
C PHE A 49 7.61 33.48 24.88
N SER A 50 7.32 34.09 23.74
CA SER A 50 7.50 35.53 23.48
C SER A 50 6.63 35.93 22.27
N ARG A 51 5.40 36.36 22.55
CA ARG A 51 4.58 37.18 21.66
C ARG A 51 4.80 38.62 22.09
N GLU A 52 5.26 39.51 21.20
CA GLU A 52 4.94 40.93 21.30
C GLU A 52 5.06 41.70 19.99
N ASN A 53 4.33 42.81 19.99
CA ASN A 53 3.77 43.58 18.88
C ASN A 53 4.77 44.43 18.08
N SER A 54 4.40 44.65 16.82
CA SER A 54 4.71 45.75 15.89
C SER A 54 5.64 46.90 16.32
N GLY A 55 6.69 47.12 15.52
CA GLY A 55 7.45 48.38 15.41
C GLY A 55 8.56 48.26 14.37
N GLY A 56 8.49 49.07 13.30
CA GLY A 56 9.32 48.91 12.11
C GLY A 56 10.83 48.99 12.33
N ARG A 57 11.55 48.06 11.71
CA ARG A 57 12.94 48.20 11.24
C ARG A 57 13.17 47.16 10.15
N ARG A 58 13.50 47.62 8.93
CA ARG A 58 14.07 46.78 7.88
C ARG A 58 15.35 46.17 8.43
N SER A 59 15.32 44.90 8.81
CA SER A 59 16.52 44.10 8.98
C SER A 59 16.79 43.37 7.67
N ASP A 60 17.88 43.74 7.02
CA ASP A 60 18.46 43.00 5.92
C ASP A 60 18.71 41.56 6.38
N VAL A 61 17.84 40.65 5.96
CA VAL A 61 18.10 39.22 6.03
C VAL A 61 19.27 38.98 5.09
N LYS A 62 20.47 38.78 5.66
CA LYS A 62 21.63 38.28 4.92
C LYS A 62 21.21 36.99 4.23
N SER A 63 21.02 37.06 2.92
CA SER A 63 20.81 35.91 2.06
C SER A 63 22.01 34.98 2.24
N ALA A 64 21.74 33.73 2.62
CA ALA A 64 22.76 32.70 2.55
C ALA A 64 23.29 32.66 1.10
N PRO A 65 24.61 32.57 0.87
CA PRO A 65 25.15 32.57 -0.48
C PRO A 65 24.63 31.33 -1.21
N THR A 66 23.76 31.55 -2.19
CA THR A 66 23.33 30.51 -3.13
C THR A 66 24.53 30.13 -3.97
N THR A 67 25.04 28.91 -3.80
CA THR A 67 26.08 28.38 -4.68
C THR A 67 25.57 28.40 -6.13
N PRO A 68 26.32 28.99 -7.08
CA PRO A 68 25.90 29.03 -8.48
C PRO A 68 25.69 27.62 -9.00
N PHE A 69 24.71 27.45 -9.90
CA PHE A 69 24.40 26.14 -10.48
C PHE A 69 25.63 25.53 -11.17
N SER A 70 25.91 24.26 -10.85
CA SER A 70 26.95 23.46 -11.51
C SER A 70 26.36 22.14 -11.99
N LEU A 71 26.41 21.92 -13.31
CA LEU A 71 25.95 20.67 -13.92
C LEU A 71 26.80 19.48 -13.47
N GLU A 72 28.12 19.65 -13.41
CA GLU A 72 29.06 18.62 -12.93
C GLU A 72 28.81 18.30 -11.45
N GLY A 73 28.51 19.33 -10.65
CA GLY A 73 28.13 19.15 -9.25
C GLY A 73 26.84 18.33 -9.10
N LEU A 74 25.82 18.63 -9.92
CA LEU A 74 24.56 17.88 -9.93
C LEU A 74 24.76 16.43 -10.38
N GLN A 75 25.56 16.21 -11.43
CA GLN A 75 25.93 14.88 -11.92
C GLN A 75 26.69 14.07 -10.85
N THR A 76 27.59 14.73 -10.11
CA THR A 76 28.34 14.10 -9.01
C THR A 76 27.40 13.67 -7.90
N GLN A 77 26.50 14.55 -7.46
CA GLN A 77 25.50 14.22 -6.43
C GLN A 77 24.58 13.06 -6.85
N LEU A 78 24.13 13.06 -8.11
CA LEU A 78 23.34 11.95 -8.65
C LEU A 78 24.18 10.67 -8.70
N GLY A 79 25.41 10.74 -9.20
CA GLY A 79 26.32 9.60 -9.28
C GLY A 79 26.61 8.97 -7.90
N GLU A 80 26.73 9.78 -6.85
CA GLU A 80 26.85 9.30 -5.47
C GLU A 80 25.57 8.58 -5.02
N LYS A 81 24.39 9.18 -5.22
CA LYS A 81 23.09 8.56 -4.87
C LYS A 81 22.81 7.25 -5.61
N LEU A 82 23.30 7.13 -6.85
CA LEU A 82 23.15 5.92 -7.66
C LEU A 82 24.14 4.82 -7.26
N LYS A 83 25.24 5.16 -6.60
CA LYS A 83 26.22 4.20 -6.04
C LYS A 83 25.85 3.74 -4.63
N THR A 84 25.02 4.48 -3.90
CA THR A 84 24.60 4.12 -2.55
C THR A 84 23.52 3.03 -2.56
N SER A 85 23.42 2.29 -1.45
CA SER A 85 22.40 1.25 -1.27
C SER A 85 20.97 1.79 -1.24
N THR A 86 20.79 3.11 -1.19
CA THR A 86 19.49 3.79 -1.28
C THR A 86 18.75 3.48 -2.58
N ILE A 87 19.45 3.12 -3.66
CA ILE A 87 18.81 2.68 -4.90
C ILE A 87 18.04 1.35 -4.74
N PHE A 88 18.33 0.56 -3.69
CA PHE A 88 17.61 -0.68 -3.35
C PHE A 88 16.39 -0.48 -2.46
N SER A 89 16.07 0.77 -2.07
CA SER A 89 14.97 1.05 -1.12
C SER A 89 13.58 0.70 -1.64
N GLY A 90 13.44 0.34 -2.93
CA GLY A 90 12.16 0.15 -3.61
C GLY A 90 11.49 1.46 -4.06
N HIS A 91 11.99 2.63 -3.64
CA HIS A 91 11.40 3.93 -3.94
C HIS A 91 12.31 4.83 -4.79
N SER A 92 11.70 5.79 -5.49
CA SER A 92 12.36 6.64 -6.50
C SER A 92 13.06 7.89 -5.97
N ASP A 93 13.14 8.08 -4.66
CA ASP A 93 13.77 9.25 -4.01
C ASP A 93 15.26 9.41 -4.38
N ALA A 94 15.99 8.31 -4.55
CA ALA A 94 17.40 8.33 -4.95
C ALA A 94 17.61 8.82 -6.40
N LEU A 95 16.56 8.76 -7.23
CA LEU A 95 16.58 9.17 -8.63
C LEU A 95 16.33 10.67 -8.82
N VAL A 96 15.90 11.37 -7.75
CA VAL A 96 15.56 12.79 -7.79
C VAL A 96 16.71 13.61 -7.19
N CYS A 97 17.20 14.58 -7.96
CA CYS A 97 18.21 15.54 -7.53
C CYS A 97 17.83 16.92 -8.05
N PHE A 98 17.83 17.92 -7.16
CA PHE A 98 17.58 19.31 -7.51
C PHE A 98 18.69 20.18 -6.93
N TRP A 99 19.04 21.25 -7.64
CA TRP A 99 19.96 22.24 -7.12
C TRP A 99 19.29 23.14 -6.06
N PRO A 100 19.98 23.48 -4.95
CA PRO A 100 19.48 24.42 -3.97
C PRO A 100 19.20 25.81 -4.58
N GLY A 101 18.25 26.54 -3.99
CA GLY A 101 17.76 27.80 -4.54
C GLY A 101 16.54 28.31 -3.79
N GLN A 102 16.23 29.60 -3.93
CA GLN A 102 15.31 30.32 -3.04
C GLN A 102 13.83 30.29 -3.47
N ASP A 103 13.54 29.89 -4.71
CA ASP A 103 12.17 29.87 -5.23
C ASP A 103 11.30 28.83 -4.53
N ARG A 104 10.05 29.20 -4.23
CA ARG A 104 9.04 28.32 -3.61
C ARG A 104 8.28 27.48 -4.64
N LEU A 105 9.01 26.72 -5.47
CA LEU A 105 8.40 25.87 -6.51
C LEU A 105 7.45 24.83 -5.90
N GLU A 106 7.73 24.37 -4.68
CA GLU A 106 6.91 23.42 -3.93
C GLU A 106 5.51 23.91 -3.59
N MET A 107 5.17 25.18 -3.85
CA MET A 107 3.83 25.73 -3.57
C MET A 107 2.97 25.86 -4.84
N LEU A 108 3.56 25.73 -6.03
CA LEU A 108 2.85 25.94 -7.30
C LEU A 108 1.75 24.91 -7.54
N TRP A 109 1.86 23.70 -6.97
CA TRP A 109 0.83 22.66 -7.08
C TRP A 109 -0.53 23.13 -6.53
N LYS A 110 -0.56 24.07 -5.59
CA LYS A 110 -1.79 24.61 -5.01
C LYS A 110 -2.64 25.33 -6.05
N GLY A 111 -2.05 26.00 -7.04
CA GLY A 111 -2.81 26.63 -8.12
C GLY A 111 -3.56 25.63 -8.99
N PHE A 112 -3.05 24.40 -9.10
CA PHE A 112 -3.68 23.31 -9.84
C PHE A 112 -4.70 22.55 -8.99
N LEU A 113 -4.38 22.20 -7.75
CA LEU A 113 -5.23 21.33 -6.92
C LEU A 113 -6.24 22.10 -6.06
N THR A 114 -5.88 23.30 -5.61
CA THR A 114 -6.68 24.13 -4.68
C THR A 114 -6.79 25.57 -5.20
N PRO A 115 -7.42 25.80 -6.38
CA PRO A 115 -7.58 27.14 -6.92
C PRO A 115 -8.40 28.01 -5.96
N GLN A 116 -7.89 29.20 -5.65
CA GLN A 116 -8.59 30.18 -4.82
C GLN A 116 -9.77 30.83 -5.55
N ASP A 117 -9.67 30.90 -6.88
CA ASP A 117 -10.65 31.48 -7.77
C ASP A 117 -11.20 30.38 -8.70
N PRO A 118 -12.48 29.98 -8.55
CA PRO A 118 -13.13 28.99 -9.41
C PRO A 118 -13.19 29.38 -10.90
N ASP A 119 -13.10 30.67 -11.23
CA ASP A 119 -13.16 31.16 -12.61
C ASP A 119 -11.77 31.15 -13.28
N ASN A 120 -10.68 31.10 -12.49
CA ASN A 120 -9.30 31.13 -12.99
C ASN A 120 -8.48 29.92 -12.53
N VAL A 121 -8.97 28.75 -12.93
CA VAL A 121 -8.40 27.46 -12.55
C VAL A 121 -7.20 27.11 -13.44
N TRP A 122 -6.04 26.83 -12.83
CA TRP A 122 -4.86 26.40 -13.58
C TRP A 122 -5.07 24.99 -14.13
N ARG A 123 -5.05 24.86 -15.45
CA ARG A 123 -5.15 23.57 -16.15
C ARG A 123 -3.76 23.05 -16.49
N VAL A 124 -3.66 21.77 -16.78
CA VAL A 124 -2.47 21.13 -17.33
C VAL A 124 -2.71 20.87 -18.81
N ASN A 125 -2.63 21.95 -19.62
CA ASN A 125 -2.92 21.89 -21.06
C ASN A 125 -1.73 22.27 -21.96
N SER A 126 -0.53 22.37 -21.38
CA SER A 126 0.70 22.72 -22.09
C SER A 126 1.91 22.12 -21.40
N GLN A 127 3.02 22.01 -22.14
CA GLN A 127 4.30 21.53 -21.60
C GLN A 127 4.74 22.34 -20.38
N THR A 128 4.64 23.66 -20.41
CA THR A 128 5.04 24.51 -19.29
C THR A 128 4.23 24.21 -18.02
N GLN A 129 2.91 24.07 -18.15
CA GLN A 129 2.04 23.78 -17.01
C GLN A 129 2.26 22.37 -16.46
N ALA A 130 2.38 21.37 -17.35
CA ALA A 130 2.69 19.99 -16.95
C ALA A 130 4.00 19.93 -16.15
N LEU A 131 5.07 20.50 -16.70
CA LEU A 131 6.37 20.55 -16.02
C LEU A 131 6.29 21.31 -14.69
N ASN A 132 5.56 22.42 -14.62
CA ASN A 132 5.41 23.17 -13.38
C ASN A 132 4.68 22.37 -12.30
N PHE A 133 3.57 21.71 -12.65
CA PHE A 133 2.82 20.87 -11.71
C PHE A 133 3.66 19.70 -11.20
N ILE A 134 4.29 18.94 -12.12
CA ILE A 134 5.09 17.76 -11.78
C ILE A 134 6.28 18.14 -10.90
N ASN A 135 7.02 19.19 -11.27
CA ASN A 135 8.16 19.63 -10.47
C ASN A 135 7.72 20.17 -9.11
N ALA A 136 6.60 20.88 -9.02
CA ALA A 136 6.06 21.32 -7.74
C ALA A 136 5.69 20.14 -6.84
N GLY A 137 5.11 19.08 -7.41
CA GLY A 137 4.82 17.83 -6.70
C GLY A 137 6.08 17.12 -6.20
N LEU A 138 7.09 16.96 -7.07
CA LEU A 138 8.39 16.39 -6.69
C LEU A 138 9.04 17.18 -5.53
N HIS A 139 9.08 18.51 -5.63
CA HIS A 139 9.59 19.37 -4.55
C HIS A 139 8.77 19.26 -3.27
N ALA A 140 7.43 19.17 -3.36
CA ALA A 140 6.56 18.99 -2.20
C ALA A 140 6.82 17.66 -1.50
N LEU A 141 7.02 16.57 -2.25
CA LEU A 141 7.32 15.25 -1.71
C LEU A 141 8.72 15.15 -1.06
N LEU A 142 9.64 16.05 -1.37
CA LEU A 142 10.92 16.14 -0.67
C LEU A 142 10.81 16.84 0.70
N LYS A 143 9.72 17.56 0.97
CA LYS A 143 9.53 18.33 2.22
C LYS A 143 8.53 17.65 3.16
N GLU A 144 8.95 17.40 4.40
CA GLU A 144 8.15 16.64 5.37
C GLU A 144 6.80 17.27 5.69
N ASN A 145 6.75 18.60 5.74
CA ASN A 145 5.57 19.37 6.09
C ASN A 145 4.58 19.56 4.93
N LEU A 146 5.03 19.39 3.68
CA LEU A 146 4.19 19.59 2.49
C LEU A 146 3.72 18.29 1.85
N ALA A 147 4.51 17.21 1.94
CA ALA A 147 4.15 15.94 1.32
C ALA A 147 2.75 15.45 1.71
N PRO A 148 2.32 15.45 2.99
CA PRO A 148 0.97 15.01 3.34
C PRO A 148 -0.13 15.90 2.76
N GLN A 149 0.10 17.21 2.70
CA GLN A 149 -0.86 18.15 2.11
C GLN A 149 -1.01 17.90 0.62
N PHE A 150 0.11 17.80 -0.10
CA PHE A 150 0.12 17.54 -1.54
C PHE A 150 -0.62 16.23 -1.88
N VAL A 151 -0.28 15.14 -1.19
CA VAL A 151 -0.88 13.82 -1.44
C VAL A 151 -2.38 13.83 -1.12
N ARG A 152 -2.79 14.50 -0.03
CA ARG A 152 -4.21 14.64 0.32
C ARG A 152 -4.99 15.36 -0.78
N GLU A 153 -4.51 16.52 -1.25
CA GLU A 153 -5.22 17.28 -2.28
C GLU A 153 -5.18 16.59 -3.65
N LEU A 154 -4.14 15.80 -3.94
CA LEU A 154 -4.04 15.00 -5.16
C LEU A 154 -5.01 13.80 -5.16
N GLY A 155 -5.26 13.22 -3.99
CA GLY A 155 -6.15 12.07 -3.81
C GLY A 155 -7.57 12.39 -3.38
N LYS A 156 -7.91 13.67 -3.25
CA LYS A 156 -9.20 14.14 -2.76
C LYS A 156 -10.31 13.82 -3.79
N THR A 157 -11.36 13.11 -3.36
CA THR A 157 -12.43 12.60 -4.25
C THR A 157 -13.33 13.71 -4.82
N ASP A 158 -13.57 14.79 -4.07
CA ASP A 158 -14.25 16.01 -4.52
C ASP A 158 -13.25 17.09 -5.00
N GLY A 159 -11.98 16.72 -5.18
CA GLY A 159 -10.90 17.60 -5.61
C GLY A 159 -10.60 17.52 -7.11
N ARG A 160 -9.56 18.26 -7.53
CA ARG A 160 -9.09 18.30 -8.92
C ARG A 160 -8.01 17.28 -9.24
N GLY A 161 -7.53 16.50 -8.26
CA GLY A 161 -6.36 15.65 -8.46
C GLY A 161 -6.52 14.60 -9.56
N VAL A 162 -7.65 13.91 -9.60
CA VAL A 162 -7.99 12.96 -10.69
C VAL A 162 -8.06 13.67 -12.04
N LEU A 163 -8.72 14.83 -12.10
CA LEU A 163 -8.80 15.62 -13.33
C LEU A 163 -7.42 16.05 -13.83
N VAL A 164 -6.53 16.48 -12.93
CA VAL A 164 -5.17 16.89 -13.29
C VAL A 164 -4.33 15.70 -13.78
N MET A 165 -4.52 14.51 -13.20
CA MET A 165 -3.86 13.30 -13.71
C MET A 165 -4.40 12.91 -15.08
N GLN A 166 -5.71 13.00 -15.32
CA GLN A 166 -6.29 12.77 -16.65
C GLN A 166 -5.77 13.80 -17.66
N GLU A 167 -5.77 15.08 -17.30
CA GLU A 167 -5.22 16.16 -18.12
C GLU A 167 -3.76 15.87 -18.50
N LEU A 168 -2.93 15.35 -17.58
CA LEU A 168 -1.57 14.92 -17.88
C LEU A 168 -1.51 13.76 -18.89
N LEU A 169 -2.32 12.72 -18.70
CA LEU A 169 -2.34 11.54 -19.57
C LEU A 169 -2.91 11.85 -20.97
N ASP A 170 -3.75 12.88 -21.10
CA ASP A 170 -4.32 13.32 -22.38
C ASP A 170 -3.36 14.19 -23.21
N LEU A 171 -2.23 14.62 -22.64
CA LEU A 171 -1.24 15.41 -23.38
C LEU A 171 -0.48 14.55 -24.40
N LYS A 172 -0.05 15.20 -25.49
CA LYS A 172 0.83 14.57 -26.47
C LYS A 172 2.27 14.57 -25.96
N TYR A 173 2.89 13.39 -25.92
CA TYR A 173 4.29 13.23 -25.52
C TYR A 173 5.22 13.01 -26.71
N SER A 174 6.49 13.38 -26.55
CA SER A 174 7.56 13.10 -27.50
C SER A 174 8.93 13.10 -26.80
N ASN A 175 9.85 12.28 -27.32
CA ASN A 175 11.26 12.30 -26.91
C ASN A 175 12.03 13.55 -27.36
N ASP A 176 11.54 14.26 -28.38
CA ASP A 176 12.19 15.43 -28.98
C ASP A 176 11.24 16.64 -28.98
N ALA A 177 10.62 16.88 -27.83
CA ALA A 177 9.62 17.94 -27.65
C ALA A 177 10.23 19.35 -27.58
N GLY A 178 11.50 19.47 -27.21
CA GLY A 178 12.19 20.75 -27.09
C GLY A 178 11.49 21.68 -26.08
N ARG A 179 10.97 22.81 -26.58
CA ARG A 179 10.15 23.79 -25.81
C ARG A 179 8.75 24.00 -26.41
N LYS A 180 8.26 23.05 -27.22
CA LYS A 180 6.94 23.16 -27.86
C LYS A 180 5.84 23.32 -26.82
N ARG A 181 4.87 24.19 -27.07
CA ARG A 181 3.77 24.42 -26.10
C ARG A 181 2.86 23.20 -25.98
N ASP A 182 2.49 22.60 -27.11
CA ASP A 182 1.41 21.61 -27.21
C ASP A 182 1.92 20.16 -27.21
N VAL A 183 3.24 19.96 -27.05
CA VAL A 183 3.88 18.65 -26.96
C VAL A 183 4.78 18.65 -25.74
N VAL A 184 4.60 17.67 -24.86
CA VAL A 184 5.36 17.53 -23.62
C VAL A 184 6.55 16.60 -23.83
N SER A 185 7.71 16.96 -23.30
CA SER A 185 8.84 16.03 -23.27
C SER A 185 8.49 14.80 -22.44
N PHE A 186 8.65 13.61 -23.02
CA PHE A 186 8.52 12.34 -22.30
C PHE A 186 9.46 12.31 -21.08
N GLN A 187 10.73 12.66 -21.30
CA GLN A 187 11.79 12.64 -20.29
C GLN A 187 11.56 13.64 -19.14
N ARG A 188 11.00 14.82 -19.42
CA ARG A 188 10.85 15.92 -18.45
C ARG A 188 9.41 16.09 -17.92
N GLY A 189 8.46 15.36 -18.50
CA GLY A 189 7.06 15.33 -18.11
C GLY A 189 6.63 13.96 -17.58
N LEU A 190 6.53 12.97 -18.46
CA LEU A 190 5.95 11.67 -18.10
C LEU A 190 6.84 10.87 -17.14
N VAL A 191 8.15 10.82 -17.40
CA VAL A 191 9.13 10.17 -16.51
C VAL A 191 9.08 10.73 -15.09
N PRO A 192 9.19 12.05 -14.86
CA PRO A 192 9.09 12.60 -13.50
C PRO A 192 7.70 12.47 -12.89
N PHE A 193 6.63 12.42 -13.68
CA PHE A 193 5.29 12.09 -13.16
C PHE A 193 5.24 10.68 -12.56
N VAL A 194 5.74 9.67 -13.29
CA VAL A 194 5.86 8.29 -12.77
C VAL A 194 6.84 8.20 -11.60
N THR A 195 7.92 8.99 -11.63
CA THR A 195 8.87 9.11 -10.52
C THR A 195 8.17 9.63 -9.25
N MET A 196 7.34 10.67 -9.38
CA MET A 196 6.56 11.24 -8.28
C MET A 196 5.64 10.19 -7.64
N LEU A 197 4.96 9.38 -8.46
CA LEU A 197 4.08 8.30 -8.00
C LEU A 197 4.81 7.18 -7.24
N THR A 198 6.13 7.06 -7.38
CA THR A 198 6.94 5.98 -6.79
C THR A 198 7.91 6.46 -5.72
N MET A 199 7.78 7.72 -5.27
CA MET A 199 8.54 8.25 -4.14
C MET A 199 8.01 7.71 -2.81
N GLN A 200 8.90 7.49 -1.85
CA GLN A 200 8.59 6.93 -0.55
C GLN A 200 7.45 7.69 0.16
N ARG A 201 7.47 9.03 0.11
CA ARG A 201 6.44 9.83 0.80
C ARG A 201 5.07 9.73 0.14
N MET A 202 4.99 9.53 -1.17
CA MET A 202 3.73 9.27 -1.86
C MET A 202 3.10 7.96 -1.35
N GLU A 203 3.93 6.93 -1.18
CA GLU A 203 3.49 5.63 -0.67
C GLU A 203 3.23 5.61 0.84
N MET A 204 4.10 6.19 1.68
CA MET A 204 3.92 6.17 3.13
C MET A 204 2.69 6.98 3.58
N VAL A 205 2.39 8.10 2.91
CA VAL A 205 1.16 8.82 3.19
C VAL A 205 -0.06 7.94 2.86
N SER A 206 0.04 7.05 1.86
CA SER A 206 -1.02 6.06 1.55
C SER A 206 -1.26 5.00 2.60
N GLN A 207 -0.31 4.75 3.50
CA GLN A 207 -0.49 3.80 4.59
C GLN A 207 -1.30 4.39 5.74
N HIS A 208 -1.45 5.72 5.80
CA HIS A 208 -2.11 6.44 6.89
C HIS A 208 -3.27 7.33 6.42
N MET A 209 -3.47 7.46 5.11
CA MET A 209 -4.47 8.32 4.48
C MET A 209 -5.11 7.60 3.28
N ASP A 210 -6.44 7.59 3.22
CA ASP A 210 -7.20 6.97 2.14
C ASP A 210 -7.02 7.69 0.80
N GLU A 211 -6.70 8.99 0.81
CA GLU A 211 -6.52 9.84 -0.36
C GLU A 211 -5.50 9.28 -1.36
N ALA A 212 -4.34 8.82 -0.89
CA ALA A 212 -3.36 8.25 -1.79
C ALA A 212 -3.80 6.91 -2.40
N ASN A 213 -4.68 6.16 -1.73
CA ASN A 213 -5.29 4.96 -2.32
C ASN A 213 -6.18 5.33 -3.51
N TYR A 214 -6.89 6.46 -3.45
CA TYR A 214 -7.65 6.96 -4.61
C TYR A 214 -6.75 7.31 -5.79
N VAL A 215 -5.55 7.87 -5.53
CA VAL A 215 -4.57 8.12 -6.60
C VAL A 215 -4.20 6.81 -7.30
N TYR A 216 -3.79 5.79 -6.56
CA TYR A 216 -3.40 4.51 -7.16
C TYR A 216 -4.59 3.74 -7.76
N ALA A 217 -5.79 3.89 -7.21
CA ALA A 217 -7.01 3.33 -7.80
C ALA A 217 -7.29 3.97 -9.17
N TYR A 218 -7.13 5.29 -9.29
CA TYR A 218 -7.24 5.97 -10.57
C TYR A 218 -6.14 5.52 -11.55
N ILE A 219 -4.88 5.44 -11.11
CA ILE A 219 -3.78 4.96 -11.97
C ILE A 219 -4.04 3.52 -12.43
N ARG A 220 -4.61 2.66 -11.59
CA ARG A 220 -5.07 1.33 -12.02
C ARG A 220 -6.11 1.44 -13.13
N THR A 221 -7.10 2.33 -13.02
CA THR A 221 -8.11 2.47 -14.08
C THR A 221 -7.53 3.02 -15.39
N ALA A 222 -6.53 3.90 -15.32
CA ALA A 222 -5.89 4.52 -16.48
C ALA A 222 -4.62 3.78 -16.97
N HIS A 223 -4.34 2.59 -16.43
CA HIS A 223 -3.04 1.93 -16.62
C HIS A 223 -2.75 1.61 -18.09
N VAL A 224 -3.75 1.22 -18.89
CA VAL A 224 -3.57 0.87 -20.30
C VAL A 224 -3.01 2.06 -21.07
N GLN A 225 -3.63 3.24 -20.92
CA GLN A 225 -3.18 4.49 -21.55
C GLN A 225 -1.77 4.86 -21.07
N LEU A 226 -1.53 4.80 -19.75
CA LEU A 226 -0.24 5.13 -19.18
C LEU A 226 0.88 4.20 -19.67
N PHE A 227 0.64 2.88 -19.68
CA PHE A 227 1.64 1.89 -20.08
C PHE A 227 1.97 2.04 -21.56
N GLN A 228 0.97 2.18 -22.42
CA GLN A 228 1.17 2.43 -23.84
C GLN A 228 2.01 3.69 -24.08
N LEU A 229 1.61 4.84 -23.50
CA LEU A 229 2.35 6.10 -23.64
C LEU A 229 3.80 5.97 -23.17
N TYR A 230 4.03 5.26 -22.07
CA TYR A 230 5.35 5.09 -21.50
C TYR A 230 6.24 4.21 -22.37
N LEU A 231 5.71 3.05 -22.79
CA LEU A 231 6.42 2.05 -23.57
C LEU A 231 6.77 2.56 -24.96
N GLU A 232 5.86 3.22 -25.67
CA GLU A 232 6.11 3.77 -27.01
C GLU A 232 7.30 4.76 -27.03
N ASN A 233 7.39 5.63 -26.01
CA ASN A 233 8.49 6.60 -25.91
C ASN A 233 9.77 5.95 -25.39
N MET A 234 9.66 4.97 -24.48
CA MET A 234 10.80 4.22 -23.96
C MET A 234 11.46 3.34 -25.03
N GLU A 235 10.67 2.69 -25.89
CA GLU A 235 11.16 1.92 -27.05
C GLU A 235 12.03 2.79 -27.93
N GLN A 236 11.53 3.96 -28.35
CA GLN A 236 12.29 4.90 -29.18
C GLN A 236 13.61 5.33 -28.54
N ILE A 237 13.65 5.52 -27.20
CA ILE A 237 14.89 5.80 -26.46
C ILE A 237 15.87 4.62 -26.57
N VAL A 238 15.38 3.39 -26.42
CA VAL A 238 16.20 2.17 -26.48
C VAL A 238 16.71 1.91 -27.90
N GLU A 239 15.86 2.07 -28.91
CA GLU A 239 16.21 1.91 -30.32
C GLU A 239 17.33 2.87 -30.73
N ARG A 240 17.19 4.15 -30.37
CA ARG A 240 18.20 5.19 -30.66
C ARG A 240 19.39 5.18 -29.69
N HIS A 241 19.32 4.37 -28.64
CA HIS A 241 20.31 4.28 -27.56
C HIS A 241 20.70 5.64 -26.96
N SER A 242 19.72 6.53 -26.77
CA SER A 242 19.95 7.85 -26.21
C SER A 242 18.71 8.36 -25.48
N ILE A 243 18.92 8.92 -24.29
CA ILE A 243 17.85 9.58 -23.54
C ILE A 243 17.69 11.06 -23.93
N GLU A 244 18.68 11.65 -24.62
CA GLU A 244 18.71 13.09 -24.90
C GLU A 244 17.57 13.54 -25.81
N ASP A 245 17.03 14.72 -25.55
CA ASP A 245 16.12 15.41 -26.47
C ASP A 245 16.96 16.12 -27.54
N ASN A 246 16.79 15.74 -28.81
CA ASN A 246 17.57 16.24 -29.95
C ASN A 246 17.32 17.73 -30.22
N VAL A 247 16.20 18.30 -29.74
CA VAL A 247 15.85 19.71 -29.92
C VAL A 247 16.38 20.55 -28.76
N LEU A 248 16.35 20.04 -27.53
CA LEU A 248 16.87 20.71 -26.35
C LEU A 248 17.51 19.71 -25.39
N SER A 249 18.84 19.64 -25.40
CA SER A 249 19.60 18.73 -24.53
C SER A 249 19.28 18.95 -23.04
N HIS A 250 19.39 17.87 -22.27
CA HIS A 250 19.15 17.92 -20.83
C HIS A 250 20.10 18.87 -20.12
N ALA A 251 21.37 18.90 -20.55
CA ALA A 251 22.39 19.79 -20.01
C ALA A 251 22.00 21.28 -20.18
N SER A 252 21.50 21.66 -21.35
CA SER A 252 21.07 23.04 -21.61
C SER A 252 19.79 23.38 -20.84
N PHE A 253 18.81 22.46 -20.81
CA PHE A 253 17.60 22.63 -20.02
C PHE A 253 17.90 22.81 -18.51
N LEU A 254 18.83 22.02 -17.96
CA LEU A 254 19.22 22.14 -16.56
C LEU A 254 19.94 23.46 -16.28
N ARG A 255 20.78 23.95 -17.20
CA ARG A 255 21.39 25.29 -17.09
C ARG A 255 20.33 26.40 -17.10
N ASP A 256 19.38 26.33 -18.02
CA ASP A 256 18.30 27.33 -18.16
C ASP A 256 17.37 27.36 -16.94
N THR A 257 17.25 26.24 -16.23
CA THR A 257 16.41 26.10 -15.05
C THR A 257 17.21 26.08 -13.75
N GLU A 258 18.50 26.37 -13.80
CA GLU A 258 19.44 26.34 -12.67
C GLU A 258 19.38 25.01 -11.87
N GLY A 259 19.10 23.89 -12.53
CA GLY A 259 18.94 22.57 -11.90
C GLY A 259 17.71 22.45 -10.99
N ARG A 260 16.75 23.37 -11.10
CA ARG A 260 15.54 23.43 -10.27
C ARG A 260 14.41 22.56 -10.81
N LYS A 261 14.49 22.19 -12.09
CA LYS A 261 13.53 21.30 -12.76
C LYS A 261 14.20 19.97 -13.12
N PHE A 262 13.41 18.91 -13.09
CA PHE A 262 13.88 17.55 -13.32
C PHE A 262 14.16 17.33 -14.80
N ALA A 263 15.32 16.74 -15.09
CA ALA A 263 15.64 16.12 -16.37
C ALA A 263 16.50 14.87 -16.09
N PRO A 264 16.18 13.71 -16.69
CA PRO A 264 16.96 12.51 -16.49
C PRO A 264 18.32 12.64 -17.17
N LEU A 265 19.37 12.22 -16.48
CA LEU A 265 20.76 12.21 -16.94
C LEU A 265 21.28 10.80 -17.23
N CYS A 266 20.49 9.77 -16.88
CA CYS A 266 20.81 8.38 -17.16
C CYS A 266 19.56 7.54 -17.45
N PHE A 267 19.73 6.38 -18.06
CA PHE A 267 18.63 5.48 -18.39
C PHE A 267 17.94 4.94 -17.13
N THR A 268 18.68 4.77 -16.04
CA THR A 268 18.10 4.34 -14.76
C THR A 268 17.03 5.30 -14.25
N GLN A 269 17.18 6.61 -14.45
CA GLN A 269 16.14 7.59 -14.08
C GLN A 269 14.90 7.50 -14.97
N VAL A 270 15.01 6.91 -16.16
CA VAL A 270 13.89 6.65 -17.06
C VAL A 270 13.25 5.30 -16.71
N CYS A 271 13.99 4.20 -16.78
CA CYS A 271 13.43 2.85 -16.64
C CYS A 271 12.92 2.52 -15.23
N LEU A 272 13.71 2.83 -14.19
CA LEU A 272 13.48 2.29 -12.85
C LEU A 272 12.17 2.80 -12.19
N PRO A 273 11.76 4.07 -12.34
CA PRO A 273 10.46 4.53 -11.86
C PRO A 273 9.29 3.72 -12.41
N PHE A 274 9.33 3.35 -13.70
CA PHE A 274 8.25 2.60 -14.32
C PHE A 274 8.18 1.16 -13.81
N VAL A 275 9.33 0.49 -13.70
CA VAL A 275 9.43 -0.85 -13.09
C VAL A 275 8.87 -0.85 -11.66
N ARG A 276 9.18 0.19 -10.88
CA ARG A 276 8.66 0.35 -9.51
C ARG A 276 7.17 0.62 -9.47
N LEU A 277 6.64 1.38 -10.42
CA LEU A 277 5.20 1.61 -10.53
C LEU A 277 4.47 0.28 -10.81
N LEU A 278 4.98 -0.54 -11.72
CA LEU A 278 4.42 -1.87 -12.00
C LEU A 278 4.41 -2.74 -10.74
N TYR A 279 5.51 -2.72 -9.97
CA TYR A 279 5.61 -3.49 -8.74
C TYR A 279 4.62 -2.99 -7.69
N LEU A 280 4.51 -1.68 -7.53
CA LEU A 280 3.57 -1.05 -6.61
C LEU A 280 2.12 -1.39 -6.95
N LEU A 281 1.74 -1.29 -8.22
CA LEU A 281 0.37 -1.61 -8.67
C LEU A 281 0.07 -3.09 -8.50
N GLY A 282 0.95 -3.99 -8.93
CA GLY A 282 0.75 -5.44 -8.77
C GLY A 282 0.73 -5.90 -7.31
N ASN A 283 1.48 -5.24 -6.42
CA ASN A 283 1.44 -5.53 -4.99
C ASN A 283 0.18 -4.96 -4.31
N LYS A 284 -0.26 -3.76 -4.69
CA LYS A 284 -1.46 -3.11 -4.12
C LYS A 284 -2.75 -3.80 -4.59
N PHE A 285 -2.79 -4.24 -5.84
CA PHE A 285 -3.97 -4.85 -6.45
C PHE A 285 -3.69 -6.27 -6.92
N LYS A 286 -4.04 -7.26 -6.10
CA LYS A 286 -3.67 -8.67 -6.31
C LYS A 286 -4.25 -9.32 -7.57
N ASP A 287 -5.36 -8.80 -8.07
CA ASP A 287 -6.00 -9.24 -9.31
C ASP A 287 -5.33 -8.65 -10.56
N PHE A 288 -4.62 -7.53 -10.41
CA PHE A 288 -3.97 -6.82 -11.51
C PHE A 288 -2.86 -7.63 -12.18
N ILE A 289 -2.19 -8.51 -11.44
CA ILE A 289 -1.10 -9.35 -11.97
C ILE A 289 -1.57 -10.40 -12.98
N TYR A 290 -2.88 -10.64 -13.06
CA TYR A 290 -3.49 -11.58 -14.01
C TYR A 290 -3.99 -10.91 -15.29
N GLU A 291 -3.95 -9.57 -15.37
CA GLU A 291 -4.36 -8.86 -16.58
C GLU A 291 -3.27 -9.01 -17.66
N ASP A 292 -3.67 -9.37 -18.88
CA ASP A 292 -2.74 -9.59 -20.01
C ASP A 292 -1.89 -8.34 -20.28
N SER A 293 -2.51 -7.15 -20.22
CA SER A 293 -1.84 -5.85 -20.37
C SER A 293 -0.68 -5.68 -19.38
N PHE A 294 -0.82 -6.15 -18.15
CA PHE A 294 0.23 -6.08 -17.14
C PHE A 294 1.37 -7.05 -17.45
N GLN A 295 1.06 -8.30 -17.79
CA GLN A 295 2.07 -9.32 -18.08
C GLN A 295 2.86 -8.99 -19.34
N GLU A 296 2.18 -8.57 -20.41
CA GLU A 296 2.79 -8.10 -21.65
C GLU A 296 3.71 -6.90 -21.39
N THR A 297 3.25 -5.93 -20.58
CA THR A 297 4.07 -4.77 -20.19
C THR A 297 5.34 -5.20 -19.44
N VAL A 298 5.23 -6.14 -18.49
CA VAL A 298 6.41 -6.62 -17.73
C VAL A 298 7.42 -7.30 -18.64
N ASN A 299 6.96 -8.18 -19.55
CA ASN A 299 7.83 -8.85 -20.51
C ASN A 299 8.52 -7.84 -21.43
N TYR A 300 7.77 -6.87 -21.95
CA TYR A 300 8.30 -5.89 -22.89
C TYR A 300 9.29 -4.92 -22.23
N VAL A 301 9.06 -4.51 -20.97
CA VAL A 301 10.04 -3.74 -20.20
C VAL A 301 11.34 -4.54 -19.99
N ASP A 302 11.26 -5.85 -19.78
CA ASP A 302 12.44 -6.70 -19.66
C ASP A 302 13.24 -6.74 -20.95
N GLU A 303 12.57 -6.94 -22.09
CA GLU A 303 13.20 -6.91 -23.41
C GLU A 303 13.89 -5.57 -23.68
N LEU A 304 13.21 -4.44 -23.44
CA LEU A 304 13.77 -3.10 -23.62
C LEU A 304 14.97 -2.86 -22.69
N THR A 305 14.89 -3.34 -21.45
CA THR A 305 15.97 -3.22 -20.46
C THR A 305 17.19 -4.03 -20.90
N MET A 306 17.00 -5.28 -21.34
CA MET A 306 18.11 -6.13 -21.78
C MET A 306 18.77 -5.55 -23.04
N LYS A 307 17.98 -5.11 -24.03
CA LYS A 307 18.48 -4.43 -25.24
C LYS A 307 19.34 -3.20 -24.90
N TRP A 308 18.92 -2.38 -23.93
CA TRP A 308 19.72 -1.24 -23.47
C TRP A 308 21.03 -1.67 -22.81
N ILE A 309 20.95 -2.60 -21.84
CA ILE A 309 22.12 -3.05 -21.07
C ILE A 309 23.18 -3.68 -21.96
N GLU A 310 22.78 -4.52 -22.92
CA GLU A 310 23.70 -5.17 -23.87
C GLU A 310 24.52 -4.14 -24.66
N ARG A 311 23.87 -3.13 -25.23
CA ARG A 311 24.54 -2.05 -25.97
C ARG A 311 25.40 -1.16 -25.07
N SER A 312 25.00 -0.94 -23.81
CA SER A 312 25.76 -0.11 -22.86
C SER A 312 27.03 -0.78 -22.33
N GLN A 313 27.16 -2.11 -22.38
CA GLN A 313 28.40 -2.79 -21.98
C GLN A 313 29.59 -2.46 -22.90
N GLU A 314 29.33 -1.89 -24.08
CA GLU A 314 30.33 -1.47 -25.05
C GLU A 314 30.86 -0.04 -24.80
N THR A 315 30.17 0.76 -23.97
CA THR A 315 30.45 2.20 -23.77
C THR A 315 30.74 2.56 -22.30
N ASN A 316 31.96 3.03 -22.00
CA ASN A 316 32.47 3.22 -20.64
C ASN A 316 32.09 4.56 -19.95
N THR A 317 31.24 5.41 -20.54
CA THR A 317 31.07 6.82 -20.10
C THR A 317 29.70 7.14 -19.47
N SER A 318 28.84 6.16 -19.21
CA SER A 318 27.50 6.43 -18.66
C SER A 318 27.49 6.63 -17.14
N LEU A 319 26.58 7.50 -16.66
CA LEU A 319 26.19 7.59 -15.24
C LEU A 319 25.50 6.30 -14.75
N ASP A 320 24.97 5.49 -15.67
CA ASP A 320 24.47 4.17 -15.36
C ASP A 320 25.63 3.24 -14.99
N SER A 321 25.82 3.05 -13.69
CA SER A 321 26.82 2.12 -13.18
C SER A 321 26.35 0.67 -13.31
N ARG A 322 27.29 -0.29 -13.20
CA ARG A 322 26.97 -1.73 -13.10
C ARG A 322 25.98 -2.03 -11.97
N LEU A 323 25.99 -1.23 -10.90
CA LEU A 323 25.03 -1.35 -9.79
C LEU A 323 23.62 -1.00 -10.25
N CYS A 324 23.46 0.07 -11.05
CA CYS A 324 22.17 0.50 -11.54
C CYS A 324 21.52 -0.55 -12.44
N PHE A 325 22.28 -1.09 -13.40
CA PHE A 325 21.79 -2.18 -14.25
C PHE A 325 21.43 -3.42 -13.45
N LYS A 326 22.27 -3.82 -12.47
CA LYS A 326 21.93 -4.92 -11.56
C LYS A 326 20.61 -4.65 -10.82
N THR A 327 20.40 -3.44 -10.34
CA THR A 327 19.16 -3.05 -9.64
C THR A 327 17.94 -3.16 -10.55
N ILE A 328 17.99 -2.61 -11.76
CA ILE A 328 16.88 -2.69 -12.72
C ILE A 328 16.56 -4.16 -13.02
N THR A 329 17.58 -4.96 -13.37
CA THR A 329 17.39 -6.38 -13.66
C THR A 329 16.78 -7.15 -12.48
N GLU A 330 17.19 -6.88 -11.23
CA GLU A 330 16.60 -7.55 -10.08
C GLU A 330 15.16 -7.11 -9.78
N GLU A 331 14.81 -5.84 -10.01
CA GLU A 331 13.43 -5.36 -9.87
C GLU A 331 12.51 -5.95 -10.96
N VAL A 332 12.99 -6.04 -12.21
CA VAL A 332 12.25 -6.72 -13.30
C VAL A 332 12.09 -8.22 -13.01
N LYS A 333 13.13 -8.90 -12.48
CA LYS A 333 13.00 -10.30 -12.02
C LYS A 333 11.98 -10.45 -10.89
N ARG A 334 11.85 -9.47 -10.00
CA ARG A 334 10.83 -9.49 -8.94
C ARG A 334 9.42 -9.42 -9.52
N LEU A 335 9.19 -8.64 -10.57
CA LEU A 335 7.91 -8.60 -11.30
C LEU A 335 7.56 -9.96 -11.90
N HIS A 336 8.48 -10.61 -12.60
CA HIS A 336 8.24 -11.96 -13.14
C HIS A 336 7.96 -12.98 -12.03
N LYS A 337 8.70 -12.92 -10.91
CA LYS A 337 8.43 -13.79 -9.76
C LYS A 337 7.05 -13.54 -9.16
N MET A 338 6.56 -12.31 -9.19
CA MET A 338 5.21 -11.95 -8.73
C MET A 338 4.15 -12.59 -9.62
N ILE A 339 4.28 -12.48 -10.94
CA ILE A 339 3.37 -13.11 -11.92
C ILE A 339 3.37 -14.64 -11.74
N GLN A 340 4.54 -15.27 -11.75
CA GLN A 340 4.68 -16.73 -11.58
C GLN A 340 4.14 -17.27 -10.25
N ARG A 341 4.12 -16.45 -9.18
CA ARG A 341 3.49 -16.81 -7.91
C ARG A 341 1.97 -16.78 -8.03
N GLY A 342 1.42 -15.79 -8.74
CA GLY A 342 0.00 -15.71 -9.07
C GLY A 342 -0.46 -16.96 -9.84
N ASP A 343 0.24 -17.31 -10.92
CA ASP A 343 -0.14 -18.46 -11.77
C ASP A 343 -0.16 -19.77 -11.01
N ARG A 344 0.86 -20.02 -10.16
CA ARG A 344 0.90 -21.20 -9.29
C ARG A 344 -0.25 -21.24 -8.31
N GLY A 345 -0.67 -20.09 -7.79
CA GLY A 345 -1.85 -19.97 -6.92
C GLY A 345 -3.13 -20.39 -7.64
N ILE A 346 -3.33 -19.92 -8.88
CA ILE A 346 -4.48 -20.30 -9.71
C ILE A 346 -4.46 -21.80 -10.02
N GLN A 347 -3.32 -22.33 -10.44
CA GLN A 347 -3.18 -23.75 -10.76
C GLN A 347 -3.47 -24.64 -9.54
N ALA A 348 -2.96 -24.27 -8.36
CA ALA A 348 -3.24 -24.98 -7.12
C ALA A 348 -4.73 -24.91 -6.74
N GLY A 349 -5.36 -23.75 -6.86
CA GLY A 349 -6.80 -23.60 -6.62
C GLY A 349 -7.65 -24.42 -7.58
N ALA A 350 -7.28 -24.44 -8.87
CA ALA A 350 -7.95 -25.26 -9.88
C ALA A 350 -7.78 -26.76 -9.62
N ALA A 351 -6.59 -27.20 -9.19
CA ALA A 351 -6.33 -28.59 -8.81
C ALA A 351 -7.19 -29.01 -7.61
N LEU A 352 -7.24 -28.21 -6.54
CA LEU A 352 -8.09 -28.47 -5.38
C LEU A 352 -9.58 -28.55 -5.77
N LYS A 353 -10.05 -27.67 -6.66
CA LYS A 353 -11.44 -27.71 -7.16
C LYS A 353 -11.72 -28.98 -7.97
N ARG A 354 -10.77 -29.43 -8.80
CA ARG A 354 -10.89 -30.69 -9.55
C ARG A 354 -10.91 -31.89 -8.60
N GLU A 355 -10.01 -31.94 -7.62
CA GLU A 355 -9.99 -33.01 -6.61
C GLU A 355 -11.29 -33.06 -5.80
N ALA A 356 -11.82 -31.90 -5.38
CA ALA A 356 -13.11 -31.83 -4.70
C ALA A 356 -14.26 -32.34 -5.59
N GLN A 357 -14.28 -31.95 -6.87
CA GLN A 357 -15.28 -32.41 -7.82
C GLN A 357 -15.17 -33.92 -8.10
N GLU A 358 -13.95 -34.44 -8.20
CA GLU A 358 -13.71 -35.88 -8.36
C GLU A 358 -14.14 -36.67 -7.13
N ARG A 359 -13.89 -36.17 -5.92
CA ARG A 359 -14.40 -36.77 -4.68
C ARG A 359 -15.93 -36.79 -4.65
N MET A 360 -16.59 -35.67 -4.97
CA MET A 360 -18.05 -35.63 -5.07
C MET A 360 -18.59 -36.60 -6.11
N ASN A 361 -17.94 -36.72 -7.27
CA ASN A 361 -18.38 -37.65 -8.31
C ASN A 361 -18.17 -39.12 -7.94
N ARG A 362 -17.12 -39.46 -7.16
CA ARG A 362 -16.85 -40.82 -6.67
C ARG A 362 -17.77 -41.24 -5.51
N ASN A 363 -18.26 -40.28 -4.72
CA ASN A 363 -19.10 -40.53 -3.55
C ASN A 363 -20.60 -40.44 -3.80
N ARG A 364 -21.09 -40.41 -5.05
CA ARG A 364 -22.53 -40.32 -5.33
C ARG A 364 -23.39 -41.42 -4.69
N ASP A 365 -22.81 -42.59 -4.43
CA ASP A 365 -23.48 -43.74 -3.80
C ASP A 365 -22.96 -44.05 -2.37
N ALA A 366 -22.02 -43.25 -1.85
CA ALA A 366 -21.55 -43.41 -0.48
C ALA A 366 -22.49 -42.63 0.45
N PRO A 367 -23.00 -43.23 1.55
CA PRO A 367 -23.75 -42.48 2.54
C PRO A 367 -22.91 -41.30 3.00
N GLU A 368 -23.49 -40.10 2.97
CA GLU A 368 -22.86 -38.93 3.54
C GLU A 368 -22.50 -39.23 5.01
N PRO A 369 -21.47 -38.62 5.61
CA PRO A 369 -21.14 -38.82 7.03
C PRO A 369 -22.34 -38.59 7.97
N TRP A 370 -23.35 -37.86 7.49
CA TRP A 370 -24.59 -37.52 8.17
C TRP A 370 -25.70 -38.58 8.02
N ASP A 371 -25.63 -39.45 7.00
CA ASP A 371 -26.57 -40.56 6.78
C ASP A 371 -26.42 -41.68 7.82
N VAL A 372 -25.26 -41.73 8.51
CA VAL A 372 -24.89 -42.74 9.51
C VAL A 372 -25.27 -42.32 10.94
N ILE A 373 -25.84 -41.12 11.12
CA ILE A 373 -26.25 -40.64 12.45
C ILE A 373 -27.60 -41.27 12.80
N GLU A 374 -27.58 -42.41 13.49
CA GLU A 374 -28.77 -42.94 14.17
C GLU A 374 -28.92 -42.24 15.51
N VAL A 375 -29.83 -41.26 15.59
CA VAL A 375 -30.27 -40.72 16.88
C VAL A 375 -31.27 -41.71 17.49
N GLY A 376 -31.00 -42.16 18.73
CA GLY A 376 -31.90 -43.04 19.48
C GLY A 376 -33.29 -42.43 19.70
N ILE A 377 -34.20 -43.19 20.33
CA ILE A 377 -35.55 -42.72 20.66
C ILE A 377 -35.63 -42.56 22.19
N PRO A 378 -36.02 -41.37 22.72
CA PRO A 378 -36.21 -41.19 24.16
C PRO A 378 -37.25 -42.18 24.70
N GLY A 379 -36.98 -42.77 25.88
CA GLY A 379 -37.84 -43.80 26.47
C GLY A 379 -37.60 -45.22 25.96
N GLU A 380 -36.71 -45.41 24.97
CA GLU A 380 -36.42 -46.72 24.34
C GLU A 380 -34.91 -47.04 24.37
N ALA A 381 -34.20 -46.63 25.42
CA ALA A 381 -32.79 -46.95 25.57
C ALA A 381 -32.60 -48.41 25.97
N VAL A 382 -31.55 -49.05 25.44
CA VAL A 382 -31.10 -50.36 25.92
C VAL A 382 -30.32 -50.15 27.22
N LEU A 383 -30.82 -50.70 28.32
CA LEU A 383 -30.23 -50.60 29.65
C LEU A 383 -29.18 -51.70 29.87
N ASP A 384 -28.38 -51.57 30.93
CA ASP A 384 -27.28 -52.50 31.25
C ASP A 384 -27.73 -53.95 31.48
N ASP A 385 -28.99 -54.16 31.84
CA ASP A 385 -29.61 -55.48 32.01
C ASP A 385 -30.17 -56.08 30.71
N GLY A 386 -30.02 -55.35 29.59
CA GLY A 386 -30.52 -55.74 28.27
C GLY A 386 -32.01 -55.47 28.05
N SER A 387 -32.72 -54.88 29.03
CA SER A 387 -34.08 -54.40 28.84
C SER A 387 -34.12 -53.09 28.05
N VAL A 388 -35.27 -52.78 27.45
CA VAL A 388 -35.48 -51.54 26.69
C VAL A 388 -36.47 -50.68 27.45
N GLY A 389 -36.08 -49.43 27.75
CA GLY A 389 -36.91 -48.51 28.52
C GLY A 389 -36.29 -47.12 28.70
N PRO A 390 -36.92 -46.27 29.51
CA PRO A 390 -36.40 -44.94 29.81
C PRO A 390 -35.12 -45.02 30.65
N ARG A 391 -34.20 -44.09 30.43
CA ARG A 391 -32.93 -44.00 31.18
C ARG A 391 -33.08 -43.44 32.59
N HIS A 392 -34.18 -42.74 32.83
CA HIS A 392 -34.61 -42.14 34.08
C HIS A 392 -36.10 -41.76 33.95
N ASP A 393 -36.79 -41.47 35.06
CA ASP A 393 -38.20 -41.04 35.08
C ASP A 393 -38.54 -39.88 34.12
N ASN A 394 -37.58 -38.99 33.83
CA ASN A 394 -37.77 -37.84 32.94
C ASN A 394 -37.38 -38.08 31.46
N ASP A 395 -37.05 -39.32 31.08
CA ASP A 395 -36.66 -39.69 29.70
C ASP A 395 -37.90 -40.01 28.84
N CYS A 396 -38.64 -38.97 28.47
CA CYS A 396 -39.88 -39.09 27.70
C CYS A 396 -39.73 -38.67 26.23
N ARG A 397 -40.53 -39.28 25.35
CA ARG A 397 -40.57 -38.98 23.92
C ARG A 397 -41.18 -37.63 23.60
N ASP A 398 -42.25 -37.26 24.32
CA ASP A 398 -42.93 -35.97 24.16
C ASP A 398 -42.39 -34.97 25.18
N ILE A 399 -41.98 -33.78 24.73
CA ILE A 399 -41.48 -32.72 25.62
C ILE A 399 -42.49 -32.27 26.66
N ARG A 400 -43.79 -32.46 26.42
CA ARG A 400 -44.85 -32.07 27.35
C ARG A 400 -44.85 -32.91 28.62
N ASP A 401 -44.29 -34.11 28.54
CA ASP A 401 -44.20 -35.05 29.65
C ASP A 401 -42.87 -34.90 30.41
N ILE A 402 -41.97 -34.03 29.94
CA ILE A 402 -40.66 -33.77 30.55
C ILE A 402 -40.78 -32.60 31.52
N GLN A 403 -40.35 -32.80 32.76
CA GLN A 403 -40.28 -31.73 33.76
C GLN A 403 -39.17 -30.73 33.39
N LEU A 404 -39.41 -29.43 33.60
CA LEU A 404 -38.45 -28.37 33.25
C LEU A 404 -37.21 -28.35 34.15
N LEU A 405 -37.29 -28.83 35.39
CA LEU A 405 -36.14 -29.02 36.26
C LEU A 405 -35.70 -30.50 36.21
N PRO A 406 -34.39 -30.80 36.28
CA PRO A 406 -33.93 -32.18 36.34
C PRO A 406 -34.48 -32.91 37.57
N THR A 407 -34.88 -34.17 37.40
CA THR A 407 -35.35 -35.02 38.51
C THR A 407 -34.16 -35.61 39.25
N THR A 408 -34.39 -36.14 40.46
CA THR A 408 -33.35 -36.82 41.23
C THR A 408 -32.79 -38.04 40.49
N GLU A 409 -33.64 -38.78 39.78
CA GLU A 409 -33.20 -39.97 39.02
C GLU A 409 -32.42 -39.57 37.76
N GLU A 410 -32.81 -38.49 37.09
CA GLU A 410 -32.06 -37.91 35.96
C GLU A 410 -30.66 -37.45 36.39
N CYS A 411 -30.53 -36.72 37.51
CA CYS A 411 -29.24 -36.27 38.03
C CYS A 411 -28.32 -37.41 38.51
N LEU A 412 -28.89 -38.56 38.87
CA LEU A 412 -28.14 -39.73 39.33
C LEU A 412 -27.91 -40.76 38.21
N SER A 413 -28.44 -40.53 37.01
CA SER A 413 -28.31 -41.45 35.89
C SER A 413 -26.87 -41.49 35.37
N CYS A 414 -26.32 -42.70 35.21
CA CYS A 414 -24.98 -42.91 34.65
C CYS A 414 -24.99 -42.96 33.11
N ILE A 415 -26.17 -42.95 32.49
CA ILE A 415 -26.35 -43.01 31.03
C ILE A 415 -26.49 -41.57 30.51
N PRO A 416 -25.70 -41.16 29.50
CA PRO A 416 -25.78 -39.80 28.97
C PRO A 416 -27.17 -39.48 28.39
N PRO A 417 -27.63 -38.22 28.52
CA PRO A 417 -28.89 -37.79 27.93
C PRO A 417 -28.85 -37.91 26.40
N LEU A 418 -30.01 -38.13 25.78
CA LEU A 418 -30.11 -38.28 24.33
C LEU A 418 -30.36 -36.89 23.81
N LEU A 419 -29.40 -36.39 23.09
CA LEU A 419 -29.48 -35.07 22.50
C LEU A 419 -29.86 -35.22 21.03
N PRO A 420 -30.79 -34.39 20.54
CA PRO A 420 -31.04 -34.29 19.12
C PRO A 420 -29.75 -33.82 18.42
N GLY A 421 -29.51 -34.29 17.19
CA GLY A 421 -28.34 -33.90 16.43
C GLY A 421 -28.38 -32.43 16.02
N ASN A 422 -27.20 -31.80 15.85
CA ASN A 422 -27.06 -30.40 15.44
C ASN A 422 -27.46 -30.11 13.97
N PHE A 423 -28.23 -30.98 13.33
CA PHE A 423 -28.65 -30.90 11.93
C PHE A 423 -30.18 -30.91 11.80
N PRO A 424 -30.86 -29.79 12.08
CA PRO A 424 -32.33 -29.75 12.24
C PRO A 424 -33.11 -30.24 11.01
N PHE A 425 -32.51 -30.16 9.83
CA PHE A 425 -33.12 -30.51 8.55
C PHE A 425 -32.80 -31.93 8.05
N HIS A 426 -31.89 -32.66 8.70
CA HIS A 426 -31.57 -34.03 8.28
C HIS A 426 -32.62 -34.99 8.83
N GLU A 427 -33.05 -35.97 8.02
CA GLU A 427 -34.13 -36.89 8.43
C GLU A 427 -33.73 -37.71 9.66
N ASN A 428 -32.50 -38.20 9.70
CA ASN A 428 -31.97 -39.04 10.78
C ASN A 428 -31.48 -38.29 12.03
N ALA A 429 -31.41 -36.95 11.99
CA ALA A 429 -30.88 -36.16 13.12
C ALA A 429 -31.84 -36.04 14.32
N HIS A 430 -33.04 -36.61 14.22
CA HIS A 430 -34.06 -36.55 15.25
C HIS A 430 -35.11 -37.66 15.08
N TRP A 431 -35.65 -38.18 16.19
CA TRP A 431 -36.75 -39.17 16.21
C TRP A 431 -38.13 -38.61 15.83
N LEU A 432 -38.26 -37.30 15.62
CA LEU A 432 -39.49 -36.64 15.16
C LEU A 432 -39.33 -36.30 13.67
N PRO A 433 -40.39 -36.35 12.84
CA PRO A 433 -40.29 -35.94 11.45
C PRO A 433 -39.92 -34.45 11.31
N PRO A 434 -39.38 -34.01 10.15
CA PRO A 434 -39.10 -32.58 9.93
C PRO A 434 -40.37 -31.72 10.07
N GLY A 435 -40.33 -30.72 10.95
CA GLY A 435 -41.47 -29.84 11.22
C GLY A 435 -41.24 -28.91 12.42
N PRO A 436 -42.15 -27.96 12.69
CA PRO A 436 -42.05 -27.05 13.82
C PRO A 436 -41.91 -27.75 15.18
N GLU A 437 -42.55 -28.91 15.36
CA GLU A 437 -42.51 -29.71 16.58
C GLU A 437 -41.09 -30.18 16.90
N ARG A 438 -40.35 -30.62 15.87
CA ARG A 438 -38.94 -31.01 15.98
C ARG A 438 -38.07 -29.85 16.44
N TRP A 439 -38.30 -28.65 15.89
CA TRP A 439 -37.55 -27.45 16.27
C TRP A 439 -37.74 -27.10 17.74
N VAL A 440 -38.99 -27.14 18.20
CA VAL A 440 -39.33 -26.87 19.61
C VAL A 440 -38.72 -27.94 20.53
N ASP A 441 -38.83 -29.23 20.18
CA ASP A 441 -38.24 -30.32 20.95
C ASP A 441 -36.70 -30.18 21.04
N THR A 442 -36.04 -29.91 19.91
CA THR A 442 -34.59 -29.71 19.85
C THR A 442 -34.13 -28.58 20.77
N HIS A 443 -34.77 -27.42 20.68
CA HIS A 443 -34.39 -26.27 21.52
C HIS A 443 -34.70 -26.52 22.99
N PHE A 444 -35.81 -27.19 23.30
CA PHE A 444 -36.16 -27.52 24.69
C PHE A 444 -35.13 -28.46 25.33
N ARG A 445 -34.71 -29.52 24.62
CA ARG A 445 -33.75 -30.51 25.14
C ARG A 445 -32.33 -29.96 25.24
N LEU A 446 -31.87 -29.20 24.24
CA LEU A 446 -30.58 -28.51 24.30
C LEU A 446 -30.55 -27.45 25.43
N TYR A 447 -31.65 -26.72 25.62
CA TYR A 447 -31.75 -25.75 26.72
C TYR A 447 -31.71 -26.43 28.09
N ARG A 448 -32.28 -27.64 28.21
CA ARG A 448 -32.24 -28.42 29.45
C ARG A 448 -30.89 -29.07 29.71
N GLU A 449 -30.14 -29.43 28.68
CA GLU A 449 -28.79 -29.99 28.83
C GLU A 449 -27.90 -29.07 29.67
N ASP A 450 -27.99 -27.75 29.46
CA ASP A 450 -27.25 -26.74 30.22
C ASP A 450 -27.63 -26.68 31.72
N LEU A 451 -28.70 -27.36 32.14
CA LEU A 451 -29.21 -27.39 33.53
C LEU A 451 -28.84 -28.66 34.30
N CYS A 452 -28.31 -29.70 33.64
CA CYS A 452 -28.02 -31.01 34.23
C CYS A 452 -26.55 -31.19 34.64
#